data_AF-A0A6N2RXB8-F1
#
_entry.id   AF-A0A6N2RXB8-F1
#
_cell.length_a   1.000
_cell.length_b   1.000
_cell.length_c   1.000
_cell.angle_alpha   90.00
_cell.angle_beta   90.00
_cell.angle_gamma   90.00
#
_symmetry.space_group_name_H-M   'P 1'
#
loop_
_entity.id
_entity.type
_entity.pdbx_description
1 polymer ?
#
loop_
_entity_poly.entity_id
_entity_poly.type
_entity_poly.pdbx_seq_one_letter_code
_entity_poly.pdbx_strand_id
1 'polypeptide(L)'
;MFELIWRSIGALVAVMGFGIVLKVPRRFLLWAGIDGAVGWFIYLIVEQTTGSMLASTFLGAVGIAVGAHICARIFKTPVTIFMIPANLTIVPGAGMYRIVYYILRSEHEMSSYYFQQTILAAGMIAVAIFIVNIILEKVFSTGKMVQKSISGKNALKTKKKEVL
;
A
#
# COMPACT_ATOMS: atom_id res chain seq x y z
N MET A 1 -8.41 17.89 14.26
CA MET A 1 -7.77 16.59 14.58
C MET A 1 -8.77 15.47 14.86
N PHE A 2 -9.81 15.67 15.68
CA PHE A 2 -10.85 14.65 15.93
C PHE A 2 -11.50 14.09 14.65
N GLU A 3 -11.81 14.94 13.68
CA GLU A 3 -12.36 14.53 12.37
C GLU A 3 -11.45 13.56 11.59
N LEU A 4 -10.13 13.73 11.67
CA LEU A 4 -9.17 12.86 10.98
C LEU A 4 -9.25 11.44 11.55
N ILE A 5 -9.29 11.34 12.88
CA ILE A 5 -9.34 10.07 13.60
C ILE A 5 -10.63 9.33 13.23
N TRP A 6 -11.77 10.03 13.23
CA TRP A 6 -13.05 9.43 12.87
C TRP A 6 -13.06 8.88 11.44
N ARG A 7 -12.55 9.67 10.47
CA ARG A 7 -12.43 9.23 9.06
C ARG A 7 -11.49 8.03 8.91
N SER A 8 -10.40 7.95 9.67
CA SER A 8 -9.49 6.80 9.67
C SER A 8 -10.10 5.55 10.30
N ILE A 9 -10.94 5.69 11.33
CA ILE A 9 -11.70 4.55 11.89
C ILE A 9 -12.69 4.03 10.84
N GLY A 10 -13.38 4.93 10.14
CA GLY A 10 -14.26 4.56 9.01
C GLY A 10 -13.50 3.82 7.91
N ALA A 11 -12.30 4.27 7.56
CA ALA A 11 -11.42 3.59 6.60
C ALA A 11 -11.02 2.18 7.08
N LEU A 12 -10.69 2.01 8.36
CA LEU A 12 -10.39 0.70 8.95
C LEU A 12 -11.55 -0.29 8.74
N VAL A 13 -12.77 0.13 9.08
CA VAL A 13 -13.97 -0.70 8.92
C VAL A 13 -14.25 -1.03 7.46
N ALA A 14 -14.13 -0.04 6.56
CA ALA A 14 -14.31 -0.23 5.13
C ALA A 14 -13.31 -1.25 4.56
N VAL A 15 -12.03 -1.15 4.93
CA VAL A 15 -10.97 -2.07 4.48
C VAL A 15 -11.18 -3.47 5.04
N MET A 16 -11.60 -3.62 6.30
CA MET A 16 -11.95 -4.93 6.85
C MET A 16 -13.13 -5.56 6.10
N GLY A 17 -14.19 -4.78 5.83
CA GLY A 17 -15.34 -5.24 5.05
C GLY A 17 -14.94 -5.69 3.64
N PHE A 18 -14.13 -4.88 2.95
CA PHE A 18 -13.62 -5.24 1.63
C PHE A 18 -12.66 -6.43 1.66
N GLY A 19 -11.85 -6.57 2.72
CA GLY A 19 -11.02 -7.75 2.95
C GLY A 19 -11.83 -9.04 3.07
N ILE A 20 -13.03 -8.99 3.65
CA ILE A 20 -13.95 -10.14 3.71
C ILE A 20 -14.41 -10.52 2.29
N VAL A 21 -14.78 -9.53 1.46
CA VAL A 21 -15.16 -9.74 0.05
C VAL A 21 -14.02 -10.38 -0.75
N LEU A 22 -12.79 -9.92 -0.51
CA LEU A 22 -11.57 -10.47 -1.12
C LEU A 22 -11.11 -11.81 -0.51
N LYS A 23 -11.86 -12.38 0.44
CA LYS A 23 -11.55 -13.64 1.14
C LYS A 23 -10.15 -13.63 1.80
N VAL A 24 -9.75 -12.48 2.35
CA VAL A 24 -8.52 -12.37 3.16
C VAL A 24 -8.65 -13.27 4.40
N PRO A 25 -7.63 -14.07 4.76
CA PRO A 25 -7.68 -14.90 5.95
C PRO A 25 -7.97 -14.06 7.21
N ARG A 26 -8.92 -14.50 8.05
CA ARG A 26 -9.41 -13.73 9.21
C ARG A 26 -8.31 -13.18 10.12
N ARG A 27 -7.22 -13.93 10.30
CA ARG A 27 -6.05 -13.52 11.10
C ARG A 27 -5.32 -12.28 10.57
N PHE A 28 -5.47 -11.96 9.29
CA PHE A 28 -4.81 -10.82 8.62
C PHE A 28 -5.75 -9.65 8.38
N LEU A 29 -7.06 -9.83 8.57
CA LEU A 29 -8.07 -8.82 8.26
C LEU A 29 -7.85 -7.52 9.07
N LEU A 30 -7.57 -7.66 10.37
CA LEU A 30 -7.31 -6.52 11.25
C LEU A 30 -6.05 -5.76 10.83
N TRP A 31 -4.98 -6.47 10.47
CA TRP A 31 -3.72 -5.88 10.03
C TRP A 31 -3.86 -5.15 8.69
N ALA A 32 -4.62 -5.72 7.75
CA ALA A 32 -4.97 -5.04 6.50
C ALA A 32 -5.80 -3.77 6.76
N GLY A 33 -6.75 -3.83 7.70
CA GLY A 33 -7.56 -2.68 8.12
C GLY A 33 -6.71 -1.55 8.73
N ILE A 34 -5.79 -1.90 9.64
CA ILE A 34 -4.86 -0.93 10.25
C ILE A 34 -3.98 -0.29 9.19
N ASP A 35 -3.42 -1.09 8.27
CA ASP A 35 -2.57 -0.59 7.18
C ASP A 35 -3.32 0.42 6.29
N GLY A 36 -4.55 0.09 5.88
CA GLY A 36 -5.39 1.00 5.12
C GLY A 36 -5.80 2.26 5.88
N ALA A 37 -6.03 2.16 7.20
CA ALA A 37 -6.34 3.30 8.05
C ALA A 37 -5.15 4.25 8.23
N VAL A 38 -3.94 3.70 8.37
CA VAL A 38 -2.68 4.46 8.43
C VAL A 38 -2.43 5.16 7.10
N GLY A 39 -2.56 4.46 5.98
CA GLY A 39 -2.46 5.04 4.64
C GLY A 39 -3.44 6.19 4.41
N TRP A 40 -4.70 6.00 4.82
CA TRP A 40 -5.72 7.04 4.74
C TRP A 40 -5.44 8.21 5.68
N PHE A 41 -4.93 7.95 6.88
CA PHE A 41 -4.55 9.01 7.82
C PHE A 41 -3.41 9.88 7.25
N ILE A 42 -2.40 9.25 6.64
CA ILE A 42 -1.31 9.96 5.94
C ILE A 42 -1.89 10.81 4.81
N TYR A 43 -2.76 10.24 3.99
CA TYR A 43 -3.46 10.97 2.93
C TYR A 43 -4.13 12.24 3.48
N LEU A 44 -4.93 12.11 4.55
CA LEU A 44 -5.68 13.23 5.10
C LEU A 44 -4.78 14.33 5.69
N ILE A 45 -3.66 13.98 6.34
CA ILE A 45 -2.72 14.96 6.87
C ILE A 45 -2.04 15.73 5.74
N VAL A 46 -1.58 15.02 4.71
CA VAL A 46 -0.92 15.63 3.56
C VAL A 46 -1.90 16.53 2.81
N GLU A 47 -3.15 16.12 2.70
CA GLU A 47 -4.20 16.91 2.04
C GLU A 47 -4.46 18.19 2.80
N GLN A 48 -4.59 18.12 4.12
CA GLN A 48 -4.78 19.31 4.96
C GLN A 48 -3.60 20.29 4.95
N THR A 49 -2.37 19.79 4.78
CA THR A 49 -1.17 20.64 4.84
C THR A 49 -0.79 21.22 3.48
N THR A 50 -0.99 20.47 2.40
CA THR A 50 -0.54 20.87 1.05
C THR A 50 -1.67 21.31 0.14
N GLY A 51 -2.92 20.92 0.43
CA GLY A 51 -4.06 21.09 -0.47
C GLY A 51 -3.97 20.25 -1.76
N SER A 52 -2.95 19.41 -1.92
CA SER A 52 -2.69 18.66 -3.15
C SER A 52 -3.19 17.23 -3.05
N MET A 53 -4.22 16.91 -3.83
CA MET A 53 -4.73 15.54 -3.98
C MET A 53 -3.63 14.58 -4.45
N LEU A 54 -2.77 14.99 -5.40
CA LEU A 54 -1.72 14.13 -5.97
C LEU A 54 -0.63 13.80 -4.94
N ALA A 55 -0.16 14.79 -4.19
CA ALA A 55 0.83 14.58 -3.13
C ALA A 55 0.28 13.66 -2.02
N SER A 56 -0.98 13.88 -1.65
CA SER A 56 -1.68 13.09 -0.63
C SER A 56 -1.86 11.64 -1.07
N THR A 57 -2.26 11.44 -2.33
CA THR A 57 -2.41 10.12 -2.95
C THR A 57 -1.07 9.38 -2.96
N PHE A 58 0.01 10.06 -3.37
CA PHE A 58 1.34 9.49 -3.41
C PHE A 58 1.83 9.07 -2.01
N LEU A 59 1.82 9.99 -1.05
CA LEU A 59 2.35 9.73 0.29
C LEU A 59 1.49 8.72 1.06
N GLY A 60 0.18 8.76 0.91
CA GLY A 60 -0.70 7.74 1.46
C GLY A 60 -0.39 6.35 0.87
N ALA A 61 -0.21 6.25 -0.46
CA ALA A 61 0.12 5.00 -1.13
C ALA A 61 1.51 4.47 -0.73
N VAL A 62 2.48 5.35 -0.50
CA VAL A 62 3.78 5.00 0.10
C VAL A 62 3.57 4.39 1.49
N GLY A 63 2.74 5.03 2.32
CA GLY A 63 2.39 4.53 3.65
C GLY A 63 1.83 3.11 3.63
N ILE A 64 0.83 2.86 2.78
CA ILE A 64 0.24 1.52 2.59
C ILE A 64 1.28 0.53 2.09
N ALA A 65 2.05 0.88 1.06
CA ALA A 65 3.03 -0.03 0.50
C ALA A 65 4.08 -0.42 1.57
N VAL A 66 4.58 0.54 2.34
CA VAL A 66 5.56 0.27 3.41
C VAL A 66 4.94 -0.61 4.50
N GLY A 67 3.74 -0.29 4.98
CA GLY A 67 3.05 -1.05 6.03
C GLY A 67 2.72 -2.48 5.60
N ALA A 68 2.23 -2.67 4.38
CA ALA A 68 1.99 -3.98 3.78
C ALA A 68 3.28 -4.83 3.71
N HIS A 69 4.39 -4.23 3.30
CA HIS A 69 5.70 -4.91 3.25
C HIS A 69 6.21 -5.30 4.63
N ILE A 70 6.00 -4.46 5.65
CA ILE A 70 6.35 -4.77 7.04
C ILE A 70 5.51 -5.95 7.54
N CYS A 71 4.19 -5.89 7.38
CA CYS A 71 3.26 -6.94 7.81
C CYS A 71 3.57 -8.27 7.10
N ALA A 72 3.81 -8.25 5.80
CA ALA A 72 4.16 -9.43 5.01
C ALA A 72 5.40 -10.17 5.55
N ARG A 73 6.39 -9.43 6.08
CA ARG A 73 7.60 -10.03 6.68
C ARG A 73 7.33 -10.61 8.04
N ILE A 74 6.60 -9.89 8.90
CA ILE A 74 6.25 -10.34 10.24
C ILE A 74 5.44 -11.64 10.15
N PHE A 75 4.46 -11.67 9.25
CA PHE A 75 3.55 -12.81 9.10
C PHE A 75 4.01 -13.86 8.08
N LYS A 76 5.12 -13.63 7.38
CA LYS A 76 5.67 -14.50 6.33
C LYS A 76 4.64 -14.86 5.26
N THR A 77 3.93 -13.86 4.76
CA THR A 77 2.88 -14.02 3.76
C THR A 77 3.07 -13.07 2.59
N PRO A 78 2.42 -13.31 1.43
CA PRO A 78 2.45 -12.38 0.31
C PRO A 78 2.02 -10.96 0.70
N VAL A 79 2.75 -9.93 0.23
CA VAL A 79 2.46 -8.50 0.48
C VAL A 79 1.06 -8.11 0.00
N THR A 80 0.60 -8.74 -1.07
CA THR A 80 -0.71 -8.50 -1.68
C THR A 80 -1.89 -8.74 -0.75
N ILE A 81 -1.74 -9.59 0.28
CA ILE A 81 -2.80 -9.85 1.28
C ILE A 81 -3.16 -8.58 2.06
N PHE A 82 -2.19 -7.70 2.32
CA PHE A 82 -2.40 -6.44 3.02
C PHE A 82 -2.61 -5.30 2.02
N MET A 83 -1.77 -5.24 0.99
CA MET A 83 -1.71 -4.12 0.06
C MET A 83 -2.98 -3.94 -0.78
N ILE A 84 -3.58 -5.04 -1.29
CA ILE A 84 -4.79 -4.95 -2.13
C ILE A 84 -5.98 -4.38 -1.35
N PRO A 85 -6.40 -4.94 -0.20
CA PRO A 85 -7.53 -4.40 0.54
C PRO A 85 -7.25 -3.00 1.09
N ALA A 86 -6.03 -2.72 1.57
CA ALA A 86 -5.66 -1.41 2.11
C ALA A 86 -5.74 -0.30 1.04
N ASN A 87 -5.28 -0.56 -0.19
CA ASN A 87 -5.30 0.41 -1.30
C ASN A 87 -6.71 0.90 -1.66
N LEU A 88 -7.78 0.21 -1.24
CA LEU A 88 -9.17 0.65 -1.41
C LEU A 88 -9.37 2.11 -0.98
N THR A 89 -8.68 2.56 0.08
CA THR A 89 -8.88 3.91 0.62
C THR A 89 -8.31 5.01 -0.27
N ILE A 90 -7.33 4.70 -1.13
CA ILE A 90 -6.61 5.70 -1.94
C ILE A 90 -6.99 5.63 -3.42
N VAL A 91 -7.51 4.51 -3.89
CA VAL A 91 -7.92 4.35 -5.30
C VAL A 91 -9.07 5.33 -5.63
N PRO A 92 -8.97 6.11 -6.73
CA PRO A 92 -9.91 7.18 -7.05
C PRO A 92 -11.24 6.69 -7.64
N GLY A 93 -11.99 5.87 -6.89
CA GLY A 93 -13.29 5.33 -7.33
C GLY A 93 -14.36 6.41 -7.55
N ALA A 94 -14.39 7.44 -6.69
CA ALA A 94 -15.30 8.58 -6.86
C ALA A 94 -14.99 9.39 -8.13
N GLY A 95 -13.70 9.51 -8.48
CA GLY A 95 -13.26 10.13 -9.73
C GLY A 95 -13.77 9.36 -10.95
N MET A 96 -13.63 8.04 -10.95
CA MET A 96 -14.17 7.16 -11.99
C MET A 96 -15.68 7.32 -12.17
N TYR A 97 -16.45 7.31 -11.07
CA TYR A 97 -17.90 7.54 -11.12
C TYR A 97 -18.23 8.92 -11.72
N ARG A 98 -17.53 9.97 -11.28
CA ARG A 98 -17.76 11.35 -11.75
C ARG A 98 -17.49 11.51 -13.25
N ILE A 99 -16.47 10.84 -13.78
CA ILE A 99 -16.20 10.85 -15.23
C ILE A 99 -17.43 10.39 -16.01
N VAL A 100 -17.93 9.18 -15.69
CA VAL A 100 -19.11 8.62 -16.38
C VAL A 100 -20.35 9.49 -16.16
N TYR A 101 -20.54 9.98 -14.93
CA TYR A 101 -21.65 10.86 -14.59
C TYR A 101 -21.70 12.13 -15.46
N TYR A 102 -20.55 12.80 -15.65
CA TYR A 102 -20.49 14.02 -16.47
C TYR A 102 -20.56 13.73 -17.97
N ILE A 103 -20.07 12.57 -18.43
CA ILE A 103 -20.27 12.13 -19.82
C ILE A 103 -21.77 11.99 -20.13
N LEU A 104 -22.53 11.34 -19.25
CA LEU A 104 -23.97 11.13 -19.44
C LEU A 104 -24.78 12.44 -19.41
N ARG A 105 -24.23 13.51 -18.80
CA ARG A 105 -24.83 14.85 -18.76
C ARG A 105 -24.33 15.77 -19.89
N SER A 106 -23.49 15.25 -20.79
CA SER A 106 -22.85 16.04 -21.85
C SER A 106 -21.99 17.21 -21.31
N GLU A 107 -21.54 17.12 -20.06
CA GLU A 107 -20.68 18.12 -19.40
C GLU A 107 -19.21 17.77 -19.62
N HIS A 108 -18.72 17.98 -20.86
CA HIS A 108 -17.40 17.52 -21.31
C HIS A 108 -16.22 18.13 -20.54
N GLU A 109 -16.34 19.39 -20.09
CA GLU A 109 -15.28 20.06 -19.32
C GLU A 109 -15.03 19.36 -17.97
N MET A 110 -16.10 19.10 -17.23
CA MET A 110 -16.00 18.42 -15.93
C MET A 110 -15.56 16.96 -16.08
N SER A 111 -16.08 16.25 -17.09
CA SER A 111 -15.61 14.90 -17.42
C SER A 111 -14.09 14.88 -17.65
N SER A 112 -13.57 15.81 -18.46
CA SER A 112 -12.15 15.89 -18.78
C SER A 112 -11.29 16.23 -17.56
N TYR A 113 -11.78 17.13 -16.70
CA TYR A 113 -11.12 17.46 -15.44
C TYR A 113 -10.99 16.24 -14.52
N TYR A 114 -12.10 15.52 -14.27
CA TYR A 114 -12.06 14.34 -13.43
C TYR A 114 -11.26 13.19 -14.05
N PHE A 115 -11.26 13.08 -15.39
CA PHE A 115 -10.42 12.12 -16.10
C PHE A 115 -8.94 12.36 -15.84
N GLN A 116 -8.47 13.59 -16.02
CA GLN A 116 -7.08 13.98 -15.76
C GLN A 116 -6.69 13.77 -14.29
N GLN A 117 -7.54 14.18 -13.34
CA GLN A 117 -7.26 13.97 -11.92
C GLN A 117 -7.18 12.48 -11.55
N THR A 118 -8.10 11.67 -12.08
CA THR A 118 -8.17 10.23 -11.78
C THR A 118 -6.99 9.48 -12.36
N ILE A 119 -6.59 9.76 -13.61
CA ILE A 119 -5.45 9.08 -14.23
C ILE A 119 -4.13 9.48 -13.57
N LEU A 120 -3.97 10.76 -13.19
CA LEU A 120 -2.80 11.22 -12.45
C LEU A 120 -2.72 10.58 -11.07
N ALA A 121 -3.84 10.51 -10.33
CA ALA A 121 -3.90 9.85 -9.03
C ALA A 121 -3.52 8.36 -9.15
N ALA A 122 -4.07 7.64 -10.13
CA ALA A 122 -3.69 6.25 -10.40
C ALA A 122 -2.19 6.10 -10.72
N GLY A 123 -1.64 7.04 -11.50
CA GLY A 123 -0.19 7.12 -11.77
C GLY A 123 0.63 7.32 -10.49
N MET A 124 0.21 8.21 -9.59
CA MET A 124 0.89 8.43 -8.31
C MET A 124 0.89 7.17 -7.44
N ILE A 125 -0.22 6.43 -7.38
CA ILE A 125 -0.30 5.15 -6.66
C ILE A 125 0.68 4.14 -7.26
N ALA A 126 0.70 4.01 -8.59
CA ALA A 126 1.59 3.08 -9.28
C ALA A 126 3.07 3.39 -9.01
N VAL A 127 3.45 4.66 -9.12
CA VAL A 127 4.83 5.12 -8.86
C VAL A 127 5.21 4.91 -7.39
N ALA A 128 4.33 5.23 -6.44
CA ALA A 128 4.57 5.02 -5.01
C ALA A 128 4.87 3.54 -4.70
N ILE A 129 3.99 2.63 -5.15
CA ILE A 129 4.15 1.19 -4.93
C ILE A 129 5.43 0.68 -5.60
N PHE A 130 5.73 1.12 -6.83
CA PHE A 130 6.93 0.73 -7.55
C PHE A 130 8.22 1.14 -6.83
N ILE A 131 8.31 2.39 -6.37
CA ILE A 131 9.46 2.91 -5.63
C ILE A 131 9.66 2.11 -4.34
N VAL A 132 8.58 1.91 -3.56
CA VAL A 132 8.66 1.17 -2.30
C VAL A 132 9.08 -0.27 -2.54
N ASN A 133 8.54 -0.93 -3.59
CA ASN A 133 8.95 -2.28 -3.96
C ASN A 133 10.45 -2.36 -4.24
N ILE A 134 11.00 -1.45 -5.06
CA ILE A 134 12.44 -1.45 -5.39
C ILE A 134 13.29 -1.26 -4.14
N ILE A 135 12.98 -0.26 -3.32
CA ILE A 135 13.78 0.08 -2.15
C ILE A 135 13.77 -1.09 -1.16
N LEU A 136 12.58 -1.59 -0.83
CA LEU A 136 12.45 -2.64 0.15
C LEU A 136 13.04 -3.95 -0.38
N GLU A 137 12.72 -4.38 -1.60
CA GLU A 137 13.28 -5.61 -2.16
C GLU A 137 14.82 -5.60 -2.17
N LYS A 138 15.45 -4.47 -2.49
CA LYS A 138 16.92 -4.32 -2.46
C LYS A 138 17.50 -4.35 -1.03
N VAL A 139 16.85 -3.68 -0.08
CA VAL A 139 17.24 -3.70 1.34
C VAL A 139 17.18 -5.13 1.89
N PHE A 140 16.16 -5.90 1.52
CA PHE A 140 15.95 -7.24 2.07
C PHE A 140 16.64 -8.38 1.30
N SER A 141 16.94 -8.20 0.00
CA SER A 141 17.74 -9.16 -0.79
C SER A 141 19.18 -9.25 -0.28
N THR A 142 19.75 -8.12 0.15
CA THR A 142 21.09 -8.06 0.75
C THR A 142 21.21 -8.96 2.00
N GLY A 143 20.16 -9.04 2.83
CA GLY A 143 20.13 -9.91 4.00
C GLY A 143 20.20 -11.40 3.68
N LYS A 144 19.55 -11.86 2.60
CA LYS A 144 19.61 -13.27 2.15
C LYS A 144 20.99 -13.65 1.60
N MET A 145 21.68 -12.72 0.92
CA MET A 145 23.05 -12.97 0.42
C MET A 145 24.07 -13.08 1.56
N VAL A 146 23.96 -12.24 2.58
CA VAL A 146 24.84 -12.30 3.77
C VAL A 146 24.60 -13.60 4.55
N GLN A 147 23.34 -14.02 4.75
CA GLN A 147 23.02 -15.23 5.49
C GLN A 147 23.43 -16.52 4.74
N LYS A 148 23.31 -16.55 3.40
CA LYS A 148 23.81 -17.66 2.57
C LYS A 148 25.34 -17.74 2.58
N SER A 149 26.04 -16.60 2.63
CA SER A 149 27.51 -16.54 2.75
C SER A 149 28.02 -17.04 4.11
N ILE A 150 27.33 -16.69 5.21
CA ILE A 150 27.67 -17.17 6.57
C ILE A 150 27.36 -18.67 6.71
N SER A 151 26.22 -19.14 6.20
CA SER A 151 25.85 -20.56 6.24
C SER A 151 26.78 -21.42 5.38
N GLY A 152 27.24 -20.92 4.22
CA GLY A 152 28.22 -21.61 3.37
C GLY A 152 29.61 -21.70 4.01
N LYS A 153 30.06 -20.64 4.72
CA LYS A 153 31.33 -20.65 5.46
C LYS A 153 31.32 -21.62 6.66
N ASN A 154 30.20 -21.74 7.37
CA ASN A 154 30.08 -22.69 8.48
C ASN A 154 30.06 -24.15 8.01
N ALA A 155 29.37 -24.46 6.90
CA ALA A 155 29.36 -25.81 6.33
C ALA A 155 30.75 -26.27 5.86
N LEU A 156 31.56 -25.37 5.29
CA LEU A 156 32.94 -25.65 4.89
C LEU A 156 33.88 -25.85 6.09
N LYS A 157 33.62 -25.18 7.21
CA LYS A 157 34.42 -25.29 8.45
C LYS A 157 34.17 -26.61 9.18
N THR A 158 32.94 -27.13 9.14
CA THR A 158 32.59 -28.44 9.71
C THR A 158 33.20 -29.58 8.89
N LYS A 159 33.12 -29.51 7.54
CA LYS A 159 33.66 -30.53 6.65
C LYS A 159 35.18 -30.67 6.70
N LYS A 160 35.90 -29.60 7.03
CA LYS A 160 37.37 -29.61 7.19
C LYS A 160 37.83 -30.19 8.54
N LYS A 161 36.93 -30.30 9.52
CA LYS A 161 37.21 -30.88 10.85
C LYS A 161 36.99 -32.40 10.91
N GLU A 162 36.19 -32.97 10.02
CA GLU A 162 35.94 -34.42 9.94
C GLU A 162 36.98 -35.18 9.11
N VAL A 163 37.87 -34.47 8.40
CA VAL A 163 38.89 -35.05 7.51
C VAL A 163 40.29 -35.05 8.17
N LEU A 164 40.40 -34.57 9.41
CA LEU A 164 41.60 -34.59 10.26
C LEU A 164 41.36 -35.52 11.45
#